data_AF-A0A0K0FGR2-F1
#
_entry.id   AF-A0A0K0FGR2-F1
#
_cell.length_a   1.000
_cell.length_b   1.000
_cell.length_c   1.000
_cell.angle_alpha   90.00
_cell.angle_beta   90.00
_cell.angle_gamma   90.00
#
_symmetry.space_group_name_H-M   'P 1'
#
loop_
_entity.id
_entity.type
_entity.pdbx_description
1 polymer ?
#
loop_
_entity_poly.entity_id
_entity_poly.type
_entity_poly.pdbx_seq_one_letter_code
_entity_poly.pdbx_strand_id
1 'polypeptide(L)'
;MLTSGNPTGREIKWLFDGPSLTVKYKRGLRRAYEMPILERINITKDKRFCEELEEENLYYWEKFIYKKEAHFKIKLDIEKYIPKEHVLLVKKIAEDGVKTLLFEIKCKREQCSFLVECQTYMNHENVKHIELPRNILKNCQCLRNPNVWTRDILDGFPKLNEVDFYIPDERDSYYGSFGNRTIIKYIIKTKNAFLSNLEKNSLRKCGKLKKVELRYISDFVMSSGNTLNVLSEENLVLIAALMPDTVERLKISRGFNLLTRITDNLNEFMPSIKILTFYDGNFLDSDHLSAFKNLKIFTTDGNHIIEIPKTIKLLSSTKIIFILVIKVRMLTKN
;
A
#
# COMPACT_ATOMS: atom_id res chain seq x y z
N MET A 1 -36.85 21.75 -42.38
CA MET A 1 -36.27 20.40 -42.43
C MET A 1 -34.95 20.46 -41.67
N LEU A 2 -34.98 20.17 -40.36
CA LEU A 2 -33.80 20.17 -39.49
C LEU A 2 -33.17 18.78 -39.60
N THR A 3 -31.96 18.69 -40.16
CA THR A 3 -31.17 17.46 -40.16
C THR A 3 -30.66 17.22 -38.74
N SER A 4 -31.25 16.26 -38.05
CA SER A 4 -30.74 15.75 -36.78
C SER A 4 -29.36 15.14 -37.03
N GLY A 5 -28.31 15.89 -36.72
CA GLY A 5 -26.94 15.38 -36.73
C GLY A 5 -26.83 14.26 -35.71
N ASN A 6 -26.61 13.02 -36.16
CA ASN A 6 -26.32 11.90 -35.29
C ASN A 6 -25.05 12.26 -34.48
N PRO A 7 -25.13 12.32 -33.14
CA PRO A 7 -23.93 12.51 -32.34
C PRO A 7 -23.03 11.31 -32.61
N THR A 8 -21.89 11.55 -33.25
CA THR A 8 -20.79 10.60 -33.37
C THR A 8 -20.12 10.49 -32.01
N GLY A 9 -20.85 9.90 -31.04
CA GLY A 9 -20.30 9.53 -29.75
C GLY A 9 -19.25 8.45 -30.00
N ARG A 10 -17.98 8.78 -29.79
CA ARG A 10 -16.94 7.77 -29.72
C ARG A 10 -17.10 7.02 -28.41
N GLU A 11 -17.36 5.73 -28.49
CA GLU A 11 -17.34 4.87 -27.33
C GLU A 11 -15.88 4.68 -26.90
N ILE A 12 -15.56 5.17 -25.70
CA ILE A 12 -14.26 5.00 -25.06
C ILE A 12 -14.37 3.82 -24.11
N LYS A 13 -13.53 2.82 -24.31
CA LYS A 13 -13.43 1.67 -23.40
C LYS A 13 -12.08 1.67 -22.69
N TRP A 14 -12.14 1.54 -21.37
CA TRP A 14 -10.97 1.43 -20.51
C TRP A 14 -10.64 -0.04 -20.31
N LEU A 15 -9.40 -0.42 -20.64
CA LEU A 15 -8.95 -1.80 -20.53
C LEU A 15 -7.90 -1.97 -19.45
N PHE A 16 -7.96 -3.13 -18.81
CA PHE A 16 -7.05 -3.55 -17.76
C PHE A 16 -6.17 -4.70 -18.28
N ASP A 17 -4.89 -4.42 -18.48
CA ASP A 17 -3.90 -5.42 -18.89
C ASP A 17 -3.11 -5.86 -17.66
N GLY A 18 -3.51 -7.00 -17.11
CA GLY A 18 -3.05 -7.48 -15.81
C GLY A 18 -2.81 -8.98 -15.76
N PRO A 19 -1.74 -9.54 -16.36
CA PRO A 19 -1.42 -10.96 -16.20
C PRO A 19 -1.36 -11.30 -14.72
N SER A 20 -2.11 -12.33 -14.32
CA SER A 20 -2.12 -12.77 -12.93
C SER A 20 -1.39 -14.09 -12.75
N LEU A 21 -0.44 -14.13 -11.80
CA LEU A 21 0.23 -15.36 -11.43
C LEU A 21 -0.48 -15.95 -10.21
N THR A 22 -1.07 -17.14 -10.38
CA THR A 22 -1.70 -17.86 -9.27
C THR A 22 -0.86 -19.08 -8.91
N VAL A 23 -0.37 -19.12 -7.67
CA VAL A 23 0.29 -20.31 -7.12
C VAL A 23 -0.71 -21.06 -6.24
N LYS A 24 -1.00 -22.33 -6.57
CA LYS A 24 -1.92 -23.21 -5.84
C LYS A 24 -1.29 -24.58 -5.57
N TYR A 25 -1.66 -25.22 -4.47
CA TYR A 25 -1.34 -26.64 -4.26
C TYR A 25 -2.13 -27.54 -5.22
N LYS A 26 -1.49 -28.62 -5.68
CA LYS A 26 -2.15 -29.74 -6.37
C LYS A 26 -3.09 -30.43 -5.37
N ARG A 27 -4.36 -30.61 -5.76
CA ARG A 27 -5.37 -31.32 -4.94
C ARG A 27 -4.97 -32.80 -4.77
N GLY A 28 -5.30 -33.39 -3.62
CA GLY A 28 -5.18 -34.84 -3.37
C GLY A 28 -3.93 -35.31 -2.63
N LEU A 29 -2.98 -34.43 -2.32
CA LEU A 29 -1.76 -34.79 -1.59
C LEU A 29 -1.98 -34.78 -0.06
N ARG A 30 -2.62 -35.83 0.48
CA ARG A 30 -2.86 -35.99 1.93
C ARG A 30 -1.58 -36.07 2.78
N ARG A 31 -0.41 -36.36 2.16
CA ARG A 31 0.92 -36.33 2.78
C ARG A 31 1.83 -35.35 2.08
N ALA A 32 1.36 -34.12 1.93
CA ALA A 32 2.10 -33.09 1.21
C ALA A 32 3.55 -32.92 1.73
N TYR A 33 3.88 -33.23 2.98
CA TYR A 33 5.25 -33.05 3.50
C TYR A 33 6.30 -34.05 2.97
N GLU A 34 5.91 -35.08 2.21
CA GLU A 34 6.83 -36.09 1.67
C GLU A 34 7.44 -35.71 0.30
N MET A 35 6.97 -34.63 -0.34
CA MET A 35 7.44 -34.19 -1.66
C MET A 35 8.01 -32.76 -1.62
N PRO A 36 8.98 -32.40 -2.50
CA PRO A 36 9.47 -31.03 -2.63
C PRO A 36 8.37 -30.02 -2.99
N ILE A 37 8.41 -28.77 -2.47
CA ILE A 37 7.36 -27.75 -2.72
C ILE A 37 7.07 -27.54 -4.21
N LEU A 38 8.11 -27.55 -5.05
CA LEU A 38 7.99 -27.27 -6.48
C LEU A 38 7.18 -28.35 -7.22
N GLU A 39 7.14 -29.57 -6.70
CA GLU A 39 6.35 -30.67 -7.27
C GLU A 39 4.89 -30.61 -6.81
N ARG A 40 4.62 -29.95 -5.69
CA ARG A 40 3.31 -29.87 -5.04
C ARG A 40 2.49 -28.67 -5.48
N ILE A 41 3.12 -27.67 -6.07
CA ILE A 41 2.46 -26.46 -6.53
C ILE A 41 2.23 -26.48 -8.04
N ASN A 42 1.13 -25.85 -8.45
CA ASN A 42 0.91 -25.41 -9.81
C ASN A 42 0.98 -23.89 -9.82
N ILE A 43 1.88 -23.36 -10.64
CA ILE A 43 1.95 -21.95 -10.97
C ILE A 43 1.18 -21.78 -12.28
N THR A 44 0.01 -21.17 -12.22
CA THR A 44 -0.83 -20.91 -13.39
C THR A 44 -0.81 -19.42 -13.69
N LYS A 45 -0.40 -19.06 -14.91
CA LYS A 45 -0.61 -17.73 -15.47
C LYS A 45 -2.06 -17.64 -15.93
N ASP A 46 -2.84 -16.78 -15.31
CA ASP A 46 -4.20 -16.47 -15.74
C ASP A 46 -4.09 -15.55 -16.96
N LYS A 47 -4.51 -16.06 -18.13
CA LYS A 47 -4.51 -15.34 -19.39
C LYS A 47 -5.83 -14.60 -19.65
N ARG A 48 -6.81 -14.66 -18.73
CA ARG A 48 -8.13 -14.04 -18.96
C ARG A 48 -8.06 -12.58 -19.40
N PHE A 49 -7.16 -11.80 -18.81
CA PHE A 49 -6.96 -10.40 -19.22
C PHE A 49 -6.31 -10.24 -20.60
N CYS A 50 -5.48 -11.20 -21.03
CA CYS A 50 -4.92 -11.22 -22.38
C CYS A 50 -5.97 -11.63 -23.42
N GLU A 51 -6.84 -12.57 -23.09
CA GLU A 51 -7.93 -13.05 -23.96
C GLU A 51 -8.97 -11.94 -24.20
N GLU A 52 -9.36 -11.17 -23.17
CA GLU A 52 -10.21 -9.98 -23.33
C GLU A 52 -9.57 -8.94 -24.28
N LEU A 53 -8.25 -8.78 -24.22
CA LEU A 53 -7.50 -7.88 -25.11
C LEU A 53 -7.50 -8.36 -26.57
N GLU A 54 -7.39 -9.67 -26.80
CA GLU A 54 -7.39 -10.30 -28.12
C GLU A 54 -8.79 -10.31 -28.75
N GLU A 55 -9.83 -10.73 -28.01
CA GLU A 55 -11.23 -10.70 -28.45
C GLU A 55 -11.67 -9.28 -28.81
N GLU A 56 -11.20 -8.28 -28.05
CA GLU A 56 -11.57 -6.91 -28.31
C GLU A 56 -10.86 -6.28 -29.51
N ASN A 57 -9.81 -6.88 -30.07
CA ASN A 57 -9.23 -6.40 -31.33
C ASN A 57 -10.18 -6.57 -32.52
N LEU A 58 -11.32 -7.21 -32.32
CA LEU A 58 -12.38 -7.36 -33.31
C LEU A 58 -13.35 -6.14 -33.37
N TYR A 59 -13.27 -5.19 -32.44
CA TYR A 59 -14.19 -4.04 -32.36
C TYR A 59 -13.52 -2.68 -32.66
N TYR A 60 -14.26 -1.78 -33.31
CA TYR A 60 -13.82 -0.45 -33.78
C TYR A 60 -13.87 0.66 -32.69
N TRP A 61 -13.56 0.34 -31.42
CA TRP A 61 -13.57 1.33 -30.33
C TRP A 61 -12.20 1.99 -30.10
N GLU A 62 -12.21 3.24 -29.61
CA GLU A 62 -10.98 3.92 -29.18
C GLU A 62 -10.56 3.39 -27.80
N LYS A 63 -9.44 2.66 -27.75
CA LYS A 63 -8.99 1.92 -26.55
C LYS A 63 -8.03 2.77 -25.71
N PHE A 64 -8.29 2.87 -24.41
CA PHE A 64 -7.35 3.43 -23.44
C PHE A 64 -6.94 2.34 -22.43
N ILE A 65 -5.67 1.94 -22.45
CA ILE A 65 -5.10 1.07 -21.43
C ILE A 65 -4.85 1.92 -20.19
N TYR A 66 -5.70 1.75 -19.17
CA TYR A 66 -5.68 2.59 -17.97
C TYR A 66 -4.42 2.34 -17.12
N LYS A 67 -3.98 1.08 -17.04
CA LYS A 67 -2.79 0.69 -16.28
C LYS A 67 -2.23 -0.63 -16.86
N LYS A 68 -0.90 -0.71 -17.01
CA LYS A 68 -0.19 -1.97 -17.29
C LYS A 68 0.36 -2.48 -15.98
N GLU A 69 -0.28 -3.49 -15.40
CA GLU A 69 0.09 -4.03 -14.10
C GLU A 69 0.37 -5.53 -14.20
N ALA A 70 1.08 -6.11 -13.25
CA ALA A 70 1.09 -7.56 -13.11
C ALA A 70 0.60 -7.92 -11.71
N HIS A 71 -0.34 -8.86 -11.66
CA HIS A 71 -1.07 -9.20 -10.44
C HIS A 71 -0.51 -10.50 -9.89
N PHE A 72 0.25 -10.45 -8.82
CA PHE A 72 0.74 -11.65 -8.15
C PHE A 72 -0.26 -12.07 -7.08
N LYS A 73 -1.18 -12.93 -7.49
CA LYS A 73 -2.19 -13.50 -6.60
C LYS A 73 -1.67 -14.78 -5.97
N ILE A 74 -0.92 -14.62 -4.89
CA ILE A 74 -0.32 -15.75 -4.19
C ILE A 74 -1.36 -16.35 -3.23
N LYS A 75 -2.11 -17.35 -3.71
CA LYS A 75 -3.04 -18.17 -2.91
C LYS A 75 -2.34 -19.41 -2.35
N LEU A 76 -1.39 -19.18 -1.47
CA LEU A 76 -0.71 -20.27 -0.79
C LEU A 76 -1.54 -20.69 0.42
N ASP A 77 -2.08 -21.91 0.41
CA ASP A 77 -2.54 -22.58 1.63
C ASP A 77 -1.42 -23.47 2.15
N ILE A 78 -0.29 -22.83 2.49
CA ILE A 78 0.85 -23.54 3.09
C ILE A 78 0.52 -23.71 4.57
N GLU A 79 0.15 -24.92 4.97
CA GLU A 79 -0.04 -25.28 6.38
C GLU A 79 1.29 -25.31 7.16
N LYS A 80 2.42 -25.57 6.48
CA LYS A 80 3.75 -25.66 7.11
C LYS A 80 4.85 -24.96 6.30
N TYR A 81 5.48 -23.97 6.92
CA TYR A 81 6.63 -23.23 6.41
C TYR A 81 7.91 -24.09 6.48
N ILE A 82 8.54 -24.38 5.32
CA ILE A 82 9.84 -25.08 5.24
C ILE A 82 10.86 -24.14 4.58
N PRO A 83 11.71 -23.43 5.35
CA PRO A 83 12.54 -22.33 4.83
C PRO A 83 13.38 -22.69 3.60
N LYS A 84 13.99 -23.89 3.56
CA LYS A 84 14.89 -24.31 2.47
C LYS A 84 14.18 -24.40 1.11
N GLU A 85 12.93 -24.86 1.10
CA GLU A 85 12.18 -25.04 -0.15
C GLU A 85 11.61 -23.72 -0.69
N HIS A 86 11.43 -22.74 0.20
CA HIS A 86 10.84 -21.46 -0.14
C HIS A 86 11.74 -20.67 -1.10
N VAL A 87 13.07 -20.66 -0.88
CA VAL A 87 14.01 -19.98 -1.77
C VAL A 87 13.86 -20.45 -3.22
N LEU A 88 13.67 -21.75 -3.45
CA LEU A 88 13.47 -22.31 -4.78
C LEU A 88 12.13 -21.88 -5.39
N LEU A 89 11.06 -21.90 -4.58
CA LEU A 89 9.75 -21.39 -4.99
C LEU A 89 9.81 -19.91 -5.36
N VAL A 90 10.41 -19.09 -4.50
CA VAL A 90 10.56 -17.66 -4.72
C VAL A 90 11.32 -17.37 -6.01
N LYS A 91 12.47 -18.03 -6.21
CA LYS A 91 13.26 -17.87 -7.44
C LYS A 91 12.42 -18.18 -8.68
N LYS A 92 11.64 -19.27 -8.64
CA LYS A 92 10.73 -19.64 -9.72
C LYS A 92 9.63 -18.61 -10.00
N ILE A 93 9.13 -17.93 -8.96
CA ILE A 93 8.16 -16.83 -9.12
C ILE A 93 8.83 -15.58 -9.70
N ALA A 94 10.08 -15.31 -9.33
CA ALA A 94 10.82 -14.10 -9.71
C ALA A 94 11.32 -14.09 -11.17
N GLU A 95 11.34 -15.23 -11.87
CA GLU A 95 11.79 -15.33 -13.26
C GLU A 95 10.85 -14.64 -14.28
N ASP A 96 9.62 -14.31 -13.89
CA ASP A 96 8.64 -13.65 -14.76
C ASP A 96 8.78 -12.12 -14.74
N GLY A 97 9.25 -11.52 -15.85
CA GLY A 97 9.47 -10.08 -15.97
C GLY A 97 8.19 -9.24 -15.93
N VAL A 98 8.09 -8.32 -14.97
CA VAL A 98 6.88 -7.50 -14.71
C VAL A 98 7.21 -6.04 -14.34
N LYS A 99 6.23 -5.12 -14.53
CA LYS A 99 6.38 -3.66 -14.29
C LYS A 99 5.69 -3.13 -13.02
N THR A 100 4.67 -3.82 -12.53
CA THR A 100 3.96 -3.50 -11.29
C THR A 100 3.75 -4.80 -10.55
N LEU A 101 3.91 -4.80 -9.23
CA LEU A 101 3.67 -5.96 -8.39
C LEU A 101 2.52 -5.66 -7.43
N LEU A 102 1.38 -6.30 -7.65
CA LEU A 102 0.31 -6.38 -6.65
C LEU A 102 0.40 -7.71 -5.91
N PHE A 103 0.52 -7.67 -4.58
CA PHE A 103 0.43 -8.86 -3.75
C PHE A 103 -0.96 -8.99 -3.13
N GLU A 104 -1.85 -9.76 -3.75
CA GLU A 104 -3.17 -10.01 -3.17
C GLU A 104 -3.10 -11.12 -2.11
N ILE A 105 -3.13 -10.70 -0.85
CA ILE A 105 -3.03 -11.61 0.29
C ILE A 105 -4.41 -11.93 0.89
N LYS A 106 -4.78 -13.21 0.87
CA LYS A 106 -5.77 -13.80 1.79
C LYS A 106 -5.10 -14.76 2.79
N CYS A 107 -4.00 -14.31 3.38
CA CYS A 107 -3.08 -15.22 4.05
C CYS A 107 -3.25 -15.28 5.57
N LYS A 108 -2.96 -16.47 6.10
CA LYS A 108 -2.66 -16.68 7.53
C LYS A 108 -1.32 -16.02 7.89
N ARG A 109 -1.06 -15.86 9.19
CA ARG A 109 0.10 -15.15 9.77
C ARG A 109 1.44 -15.59 9.17
N GLU A 110 1.62 -16.88 8.92
CA GLU A 110 2.86 -17.52 8.48
C GLU A 110 3.23 -17.12 7.04
N GLN A 111 2.24 -16.84 6.20
CA GLN A 111 2.43 -16.61 4.76
C GLN A 111 2.78 -15.15 4.43
N CYS A 112 2.48 -14.19 5.31
CA CYS A 112 2.99 -12.81 5.17
C CYS A 112 4.53 -12.79 5.14
N SER A 113 5.15 -13.67 5.93
CA SER A 113 6.59 -13.86 5.98
C SER A 113 7.19 -14.28 4.65
N PHE A 114 6.52 -15.23 4.01
CA PHE A 114 6.95 -15.75 2.73
C PHE A 114 6.94 -14.65 1.66
N LEU A 115 6.03 -13.67 1.74
CA LEU A 115 5.94 -12.60 0.76
C LEU A 115 6.99 -11.53 0.93
N VAL A 116 7.30 -11.16 2.17
CA VAL A 116 8.47 -10.33 2.48
C VAL A 116 9.73 -11.01 1.97
N GLU A 117 9.87 -12.31 2.24
CA GLU A 117 10.99 -13.11 1.74
C GLU A 117 10.99 -13.13 0.20
N CYS A 118 9.84 -13.30 -0.46
CA CYS A 118 9.74 -13.27 -1.92
C CYS A 118 10.38 -12.03 -2.53
N GLN A 119 10.05 -10.87 -1.97
CA GLN A 119 10.52 -9.58 -2.46
C GLN A 119 12.05 -9.45 -2.38
N THR A 120 12.69 -10.03 -1.34
CA THR A 120 14.16 -10.00 -1.19
C THR A 120 14.93 -10.79 -2.26
N TYR A 121 14.25 -11.63 -3.05
CA TYR A 121 14.85 -12.38 -4.15
C TYR A 121 14.34 -11.95 -5.53
N MET A 122 13.30 -11.11 -5.58
CA MET A 122 12.82 -10.54 -6.83
C MET A 122 13.85 -9.53 -7.32
N ASN A 123 14.20 -9.60 -8.60
CA ASN A 123 15.04 -8.61 -9.26
C ASN A 123 14.33 -8.14 -10.53
N HIS A 124 13.64 -7.00 -10.42
CA HIS A 124 12.87 -6.44 -11.52
C HIS A 124 13.27 -4.98 -11.75
N GLU A 125 14.14 -4.77 -12.74
CA GLU A 125 14.71 -3.46 -13.08
C GLU A 125 13.67 -2.40 -13.49
N ASN A 126 12.47 -2.83 -13.85
CA ASN A 126 11.44 -1.96 -14.41
C ASN A 126 10.25 -1.73 -13.48
N VAL A 127 10.22 -2.35 -12.29
CA VAL A 127 9.16 -2.11 -11.33
C VAL A 127 9.29 -0.72 -10.74
N LYS A 128 8.22 0.07 -10.87
CA LYS A 128 8.12 1.44 -10.34
C LYS A 128 7.18 1.56 -9.16
N HIS A 129 6.25 0.60 -9.04
CA HIS A 129 5.14 0.62 -8.10
C HIS A 129 4.93 -0.77 -7.49
N ILE A 130 4.81 -0.82 -6.16
CA ILE A 130 4.48 -2.04 -5.43
C ILE A 130 3.30 -1.77 -4.51
N GLU A 131 2.30 -2.64 -4.58
CA GLU A 131 1.14 -2.62 -3.68
C GLU A 131 1.25 -3.77 -2.68
N LEU A 132 1.34 -3.41 -1.40
CA LEU A 132 1.47 -4.32 -0.27
C LEU A 132 0.22 -4.26 0.61
N PRO A 133 -0.29 -5.39 1.09
CA PRO A 133 -1.37 -5.36 2.05
C PRO A 133 -0.81 -5.01 3.44
N ARG A 134 -1.54 -4.20 4.21
CA ARG A 134 -1.12 -3.69 5.52
C ARG A 134 -0.75 -4.80 6.51
N ASN A 135 -1.43 -5.93 6.43
CA ASN A 135 -1.21 -7.06 7.33
C ASN A 135 0.22 -7.65 7.21
N ILE A 136 0.95 -7.34 6.13
CA ILE A 136 2.37 -7.69 5.97
C ILE A 136 3.23 -7.10 7.09
N LEU A 137 2.83 -5.95 7.66
CA LEU A 137 3.56 -5.31 8.77
C LEU A 137 3.04 -5.75 10.16
N LYS A 138 1.82 -6.28 10.24
CA LYS A 138 1.13 -6.61 11.49
C LYS A 138 1.66 -7.89 12.15
N ASN A 139 1.94 -8.89 11.33
CA ASN A 139 1.86 -10.29 11.76
C ASN A 139 3.15 -11.08 11.59
N CYS A 140 4.15 -10.45 10.98
CA CYS A 140 5.37 -11.11 10.58
C CYS A 140 6.23 -11.47 11.81
N GLN A 141 5.99 -12.65 12.39
CA GLN A 141 6.97 -13.30 13.26
C GLN A 141 8.29 -13.52 12.53
N CYS A 142 8.29 -13.58 11.19
CA CYS A 142 9.51 -13.51 10.41
C CYS A 142 10.26 -12.18 10.57
N LEU A 143 9.60 -11.08 10.99
CA LEU A 143 10.34 -9.88 11.34
C LEU A 143 11.25 -10.12 12.56
N ARG A 144 11.03 -11.21 13.31
CA ARG A 144 11.90 -11.65 14.40
C ARG A 144 12.98 -12.63 13.93
N ASN A 145 12.90 -13.16 12.70
CA ASN A 145 13.93 -14.01 12.14
C ASN A 145 15.02 -13.12 11.53
N PRO A 146 16.23 -13.03 12.13
CA PRO A 146 17.29 -12.15 11.65
C PRO A 146 17.74 -12.49 10.23
N ASN A 147 17.54 -13.74 9.77
CA ASN A 147 17.98 -14.17 8.44
C ASN A 147 17.13 -13.58 7.31
N VAL A 148 15.84 -13.34 7.54
CA VAL A 148 14.91 -12.75 6.54
C VAL A 148 15.28 -11.29 6.25
N TRP A 149 16.00 -10.64 7.17
CA TRP A 149 16.32 -9.22 7.16
C TRP A 149 17.75 -8.86 6.76
N THR A 150 18.57 -9.86 6.45
CA THR A 150 19.93 -9.58 5.96
C THR A 150 19.94 -8.86 4.62
N ARG A 151 18.80 -8.78 3.94
CA ARG A 151 18.62 -8.16 2.62
C ARG A 151 17.62 -7.03 2.71
N ASP A 152 17.88 -5.97 1.96
CA ASP A 152 16.88 -4.93 1.74
C ASP A 152 15.78 -5.53 0.84
N ILE A 153 14.54 -5.52 1.36
CA ILE A 153 13.35 -6.10 0.73
C ILE A 153 13.10 -5.45 -0.65
N LEU A 154 13.57 -4.21 -0.85
CA LEU A 154 13.36 -3.46 -2.07
C LEU A 154 14.61 -3.33 -2.95
N ASP A 155 15.72 -3.95 -2.59
CA ASP A 155 17.01 -3.80 -3.29
C ASP A 155 16.94 -4.24 -4.76
N GLY A 156 16.11 -5.26 -5.02
CA GLY A 156 15.88 -5.78 -6.36
C GLY A 156 15.00 -4.90 -7.26
N PHE A 157 14.61 -3.70 -6.82
CA PHE A 157 13.75 -2.79 -7.58
C PHE A 157 14.41 -1.41 -7.79
N PRO A 158 15.43 -1.31 -8.65
CA PRO A 158 16.23 -0.10 -8.79
C PRO A 158 15.45 1.11 -9.35
N LYS A 159 14.24 0.93 -9.90
CA LYS A 159 13.37 2.02 -10.39
C LYS A 159 12.13 2.24 -9.54
N LEU A 160 12.02 1.55 -8.39
CA LEU A 160 10.91 1.71 -7.47
C LEU A 160 10.89 3.13 -6.90
N ASN A 161 9.76 3.80 -7.03
CA ASN A 161 9.58 5.16 -6.52
C ASN A 161 8.24 5.35 -5.77
N GLU A 162 7.37 4.35 -5.82
CA GLU A 162 6.05 4.35 -5.20
C GLU A 162 5.76 3.02 -4.50
N VAL A 163 5.27 3.10 -3.26
CA VAL A 163 4.77 1.95 -2.50
C VAL A 163 3.43 2.29 -1.89
N ASP A 164 2.46 1.41 -2.11
CA ASP A 164 1.13 1.52 -1.56
C ASP A 164 0.89 0.45 -0.50
N PHE A 165 0.40 0.87 0.66
CA PHE A 165 -0.11 -0.03 1.67
C PHE A 165 -1.62 0.00 1.65
N TYR A 166 -2.24 -1.11 1.26
CA TYR A 166 -3.70 -1.22 1.21
C TYR A 166 -4.24 -2.15 2.28
N ILE A 167 -5.48 -1.91 2.70
CA ILE A 167 -6.18 -2.81 3.63
C ILE A 167 -7.21 -3.57 2.82
N PRO A 168 -7.10 -4.90 2.68
CA PRO A 168 -8.10 -5.67 1.96
C PRO A 168 -9.47 -5.55 2.64
N ASP A 169 -10.54 -5.57 1.85
CA ASP A 169 -11.93 -5.64 2.31
C ASP A 169 -12.14 -6.97 3.08
N GLU A 170 -12.02 -6.91 4.41
CA GLU A 170 -12.19 -8.05 5.31
C GLU A 170 -13.69 -8.35 5.48
N ARG A 171 -14.32 -8.96 4.47
CA ARG A 171 -15.61 -9.64 4.64
C ARG A 171 -15.51 -10.90 5.54
N ASP A 172 -14.30 -11.34 5.85
CA ASP A 172 -14.03 -12.45 6.77
C ASP A 172 -13.65 -11.87 8.14
N SER A 173 -14.42 -12.23 9.16
CA SER A 173 -14.52 -11.72 10.54
C SER A 173 -13.26 -11.76 11.44
N TYR A 174 -12.05 -11.70 10.89
CA TYR A 174 -10.81 -11.72 11.68
C TYR A 174 -10.47 -10.33 12.25
N TYR A 175 -11.26 -9.91 13.25
CA TYR A 175 -10.99 -8.78 14.15
C TYR A 175 -9.75 -9.00 15.02
N GLY A 176 -8.58 -9.09 14.41
CA GLY A 176 -7.32 -8.89 15.13
C GLY A 176 -7.06 -7.39 15.18
N SER A 177 -7.07 -6.76 16.35
CA SER A 177 -6.44 -5.45 16.50
C SER A 177 -4.95 -5.53 16.12
N PHE A 178 -4.38 -4.43 15.63
CA PHE A 178 -2.95 -4.38 15.31
C PHE A 178 -2.17 -4.37 16.63
N GLY A 179 -1.51 -5.48 16.95
CA GLY A 179 -0.75 -5.62 18.17
C GLY A 179 -1.65 -5.64 19.42
N ASN A 180 -1.35 -6.55 20.33
CA ASN A 180 -1.66 -6.28 21.72
C ASN A 180 -1.05 -4.90 22.04
N ARG A 181 -1.78 -3.95 22.65
CA ARG A 181 -1.26 -2.60 23.01
C ARG A 181 0.16 -2.67 23.60
N THR A 182 0.49 -3.78 24.26
CA THR A 182 1.81 -4.12 24.77
C THR A 182 2.94 -4.18 23.73
N ILE A 183 2.74 -4.68 22.50
CA ILE A 183 3.79 -4.73 21.47
C ILE A 183 4.13 -3.32 20.99
N ILE A 184 3.14 -2.47 20.79
CA ILE A 184 3.41 -1.11 20.34
C ILE A 184 3.91 -0.25 21.49
N LYS A 185 3.35 -0.40 22.71
CA LYS A 185 3.97 0.18 23.91
C LYS A 185 5.41 -0.26 24.07
N TYR A 186 5.72 -1.52 23.78
CA TYR A 186 7.08 -2.04 23.80
C TYR A 186 7.93 -1.36 22.73
N ILE A 187 7.48 -1.30 21.47
CA ILE A 187 8.15 -0.60 20.36
C ILE A 187 8.43 0.87 20.71
N ILE A 188 7.46 1.60 21.25
CA ILE A 188 7.58 3.00 21.66
C ILE A 188 8.53 3.13 22.86
N LYS A 189 8.42 2.24 23.87
CA LYS A 189 9.26 2.25 25.08
C LYS A 189 10.71 1.87 24.76
N THR A 190 10.94 1.03 23.77
CA THR A 190 12.25 0.61 23.30
C THR A 190 12.61 1.28 21.98
N LYS A 191 12.23 2.55 21.78
CA LYS A 191 12.47 3.33 20.55
C LYS A 191 13.90 3.10 20.03
N ASN A 192 14.92 3.13 20.88
CA ASN A 192 16.32 2.98 20.45
C ASN A 192 16.72 1.54 20.04
N ALA A 193 16.30 0.51 20.78
CA ALA A 193 16.62 -0.90 20.45
C ALA A 193 15.78 -1.43 19.28
N PHE A 194 14.56 -0.92 19.13
CA PHE A 194 13.71 -1.24 17.99
C PHE A 194 14.13 -0.46 16.74
N LEU A 195 14.47 0.84 16.87
CA LEU A 195 14.97 1.64 15.74
C LEU A 195 16.30 1.11 15.20
N SER A 196 17.24 0.68 16.04
CA SER A 196 18.49 0.07 15.57
C SER A 196 18.29 -1.24 14.79
N ASN A 197 17.25 -2.01 15.13
CA ASN A 197 16.83 -3.16 14.33
C ASN A 197 16.07 -2.73 13.06
N LEU A 198 15.26 -1.67 13.13
CA LEU A 198 14.58 -1.09 11.97
C LEU A 198 15.58 -0.49 10.98
N GLU A 199 16.67 0.15 11.39
CA GLU A 199 17.66 0.76 10.48
C GLU A 199 18.23 -0.27 9.50
N LYS A 200 18.41 -1.51 9.95
CA LYS A 200 18.84 -2.62 9.08
C LYS A 200 17.75 -3.06 8.10
N ASN A 201 16.49 -2.86 8.48
CA ASN A 201 15.28 -3.58 8.03
C ASN A 201 14.18 -2.63 7.50
N SER A 202 14.52 -1.38 7.25
CA SER A 202 13.62 -0.31 6.90
C SER A 202 13.77 0.00 5.41
N LEU A 203 12.70 0.51 4.82
CA LEU A 203 12.74 1.11 3.49
C LEU A 203 13.63 2.37 3.45
N ARG A 204 14.26 2.76 4.57
CA ARG A 204 15.25 3.84 4.69
C ARG A 204 16.40 3.75 3.70
N LYS A 205 16.79 2.54 3.30
CA LYS A 205 17.83 2.33 2.28
C LYS A 205 17.33 2.61 0.86
N CYS A 206 16.02 2.61 0.64
CA CYS A 206 15.40 2.92 -0.64
C CYS A 206 15.38 4.44 -0.88
N GLY A 207 16.54 5.06 -1.08
CA GLY A 207 16.66 6.52 -1.32
C GLY A 207 15.99 7.02 -2.61
N LYS A 208 15.40 6.12 -3.40
CA LYS A 208 14.61 6.42 -4.61
C LYS A 208 13.11 6.49 -4.33
N LEU A 209 12.64 6.02 -3.16
CA LEU A 209 11.24 6.09 -2.80
C LEU A 209 10.85 7.54 -2.57
N LYS A 210 9.91 8.03 -3.38
CA LYS A 210 9.45 9.43 -3.35
C LYS A 210 7.99 9.57 -2.99
N LYS A 211 7.18 8.52 -3.19
CA LYS A 211 5.75 8.52 -2.92
C LYS A 211 5.37 7.30 -2.07
N VAL A 212 4.56 7.57 -1.05
CA VAL A 212 3.95 6.56 -0.21
C VAL A 212 2.46 6.84 -0.13
N GLU A 213 1.65 5.82 -0.34
CA GLU A 213 0.19 5.92 -0.23
C GLU A 213 -0.37 4.86 0.72
N LEU A 214 -1.17 5.31 1.69
CA LEU A 214 -1.81 4.49 2.70
C LEU A 214 -3.32 4.50 2.44
N ARG A 215 -3.82 3.40 1.86
CA ARG A 215 -5.22 3.24 1.47
C ARG A 215 -5.96 2.31 2.42
N TYR A 216 -7.00 2.81 3.09
CA TYR A 216 -8.00 1.96 3.72
C TYR A 216 -9.10 1.64 2.70
N ILE A 217 -9.07 0.44 2.11
CA ILE A 217 -10.11 -0.03 1.19
C ILE A 217 -11.20 -0.71 2.02
N SER A 218 -12.08 0.09 2.62
CA SER A 218 -13.42 -0.42 2.92
C SER A 218 -14.43 0.51 2.28
N ASP A 219 -15.24 -0.05 1.40
CA ASP A 219 -16.39 0.64 0.80
C ASP A 219 -17.62 0.57 1.70
N PHE A 220 -17.50 -0.06 2.87
CA PHE A 220 -18.55 -0.07 3.87
C PHE A 220 -18.62 1.29 4.59
N VAL A 221 -19.43 2.17 4.02
CA VAL A 221 -20.07 3.27 4.75
C VAL A 221 -20.83 2.63 5.92
N MET A 222 -20.28 2.76 7.12
CA MET A 222 -20.81 2.15 8.33
C MET A 222 -22.22 2.65 8.63
N SER A 223 -23.23 1.82 8.37
CA SER A 223 -24.61 2.03 8.82
C SER A 223 -24.86 1.54 10.25
N SER A 224 -23.88 0.92 10.90
CA SER A 224 -23.98 0.51 12.31
C SER A 224 -22.97 1.28 13.16
N GLY A 225 -23.46 2.07 14.11
CA GLY A 225 -22.70 2.98 14.98
C GLY A 225 -21.69 2.33 15.94
N ASN A 226 -21.18 1.14 15.63
CA ASN A 226 -20.10 0.51 16.37
C ASN A 226 -18.78 1.00 15.80
N THR A 227 -18.22 1.99 16.50
CA THR A 227 -16.80 2.40 16.51
C THR A 227 -15.92 1.53 15.61
N LEU A 228 -15.81 1.97 14.35
CA LEU A 228 -14.72 1.61 13.47
C LEU A 228 -13.47 1.67 14.33
N ASN A 229 -12.80 0.52 14.51
CA ASN A 229 -11.52 0.48 15.21
C ASN A 229 -10.56 1.32 14.37
N VAL A 230 -10.56 2.63 14.66
CA VAL A 230 -9.70 3.65 14.07
C VAL A 230 -8.33 3.01 14.04
N LEU A 231 -7.73 3.00 12.85
CA LEU A 231 -6.39 2.50 12.67
C LEU A 231 -5.54 3.12 13.77
N SER A 232 -5.01 2.28 14.67
CA SER A 232 -4.27 2.84 15.81
C SER A 232 -3.15 3.69 15.23
N GLU A 233 -3.05 4.90 15.75
CA GLU A 233 -2.10 5.93 15.33
C GLU A 233 -0.66 5.42 15.29
N GLU A 234 -0.40 4.53 16.24
CA GLU A 234 0.72 3.60 16.34
C GLU A 234 1.16 2.96 15.01
N ASN A 235 0.23 2.55 14.15
CA ASN A 235 0.54 1.92 12.86
C ASN A 235 1.08 2.94 11.87
N LEU A 236 0.49 4.13 11.87
CA LEU A 236 0.94 5.21 11.00
C LEU A 236 2.36 5.65 11.40
N VAL A 237 2.63 5.74 12.70
CA VAL A 237 3.97 5.99 13.25
C VAL A 237 4.95 4.88 12.89
N LEU A 238 4.55 3.61 13.01
CA LEU A 238 5.41 2.48 12.63
C LEU A 238 5.74 2.49 11.13
N ILE A 239 4.75 2.71 10.28
CA ILE A 239 4.93 2.82 8.83
C ILE A 239 5.87 3.99 8.53
N ALA A 240 5.65 5.14 9.14
CA ALA A 240 6.52 6.31 8.98
C ALA A 240 7.97 6.00 9.35
N ALA A 241 8.20 5.33 10.48
CA ALA A 241 9.53 4.96 10.94
C ALA A 241 10.25 4.02 9.95
N LEU A 242 9.50 3.21 9.20
CA LEU A 242 10.00 2.33 8.15
C LEU A 242 10.34 3.05 6.84
N MET A 243 9.84 4.27 6.61
CA MET A 243 10.06 4.99 5.36
C MET A 243 11.42 5.72 5.33
N PRO A 244 12.02 5.91 4.14
CA PRO A 244 13.18 6.77 3.97
C PRO A 244 12.81 8.23 4.13
N ASP A 245 13.81 9.03 4.49
CA ASP A 245 13.71 10.49 4.55
C ASP A 245 13.52 11.12 3.17
N THR A 246 13.68 10.35 2.08
CA THR A 246 13.50 10.79 0.70
C THR A 246 12.04 10.88 0.26
N VAL A 247 11.08 10.42 1.06
CA VAL A 247 9.65 10.49 0.74
C VAL A 247 9.21 11.95 0.67
N GLU A 248 8.70 12.35 -0.49
CA GLU A 248 8.25 13.72 -0.76
C GLU A 248 6.74 13.84 -0.85
N ARG A 249 6.04 12.74 -1.10
CA ARG A 249 4.59 12.68 -1.27
C ARG A 249 4.02 11.60 -0.37
N LEU A 250 3.17 12.01 0.57
CA LEU A 250 2.43 11.10 1.44
C LEU A 250 0.95 11.27 1.15
N LYS A 251 0.29 10.18 0.79
CA LYS A 251 -1.17 10.11 0.67
C LYS A 251 -1.71 9.18 1.74
N ILE A 252 -2.70 9.64 2.49
CA ILE A 252 -3.40 8.89 3.51
C ILE A 252 -4.88 8.98 3.17
N SER A 253 -5.57 7.85 3.14
CA SER A 253 -6.98 7.80 2.77
C SER A 253 -7.75 6.89 3.72
N ARG A 254 -8.90 7.41 4.19
CA ARG A 254 -9.93 6.77 5.02
C ARG A 254 -9.47 6.30 6.41
N GLY A 255 -10.23 6.64 7.44
CA GLY A 255 -10.19 5.95 8.74
C GLY A 255 -8.99 6.25 9.63
N PHE A 256 -8.26 7.35 9.36
CA PHE A 256 -7.20 7.85 10.22
C PHE A 256 -7.62 9.15 10.90
N ASN A 257 -7.28 9.27 12.18
CA ASN A 257 -7.28 10.55 12.87
C ASN A 257 -5.84 11.06 12.88
N LEU A 258 -5.60 12.27 12.38
CA LEU A 258 -4.32 12.94 12.53
C LEU A 258 -4.34 13.76 13.81
N LEU A 259 -3.53 13.35 14.79
CA LEU A 259 -3.19 14.14 15.98
C LEU A 259 -1.86 14.84 15.79
N THR A 260 -1.58 15.90 16.56
CA THR A 260 -0.31 16.64 16.44
C THR A 260 0.89 15.73 16.73
N ARG A 261 0.76 14.81 17.70
CA ARG A 261 1.80 13.79 17.94
C ARG A 261 2.09 12.90 16.72
N ILE A 262 1.11 12.65 15.87
CA ILE A 262 1.28 11.81 14.67
C ILE A 262 1.99 12.61 13.59
N THR A 263 1.57 13.84 13.34
CA THR A 263 2.22 14.70 12.35
C THR A 263 3.66 15.05 12.74
N ASP A 264 3.94 15.21 14.05
CA ASP A 264 5.29 15.32 14.58
C ASP A 264 6.14 14.08 14.25
N ASN A 265 5.63 12.87 14.53
CA ASN A 265 6.32 11.63 14.19
C ASN A 265 6.50 11.47 12.68
N LEU A 266 5.49 11.82 11.87
CA LEU A 266 5.58 11.77 10.41
C LEU A 266 6.67 12.70 9.90
N ASN A 267 6.76 13.93 10.42
CA ASN A 267 7.82 14.86 10.05
C ASN A 267 9.20 14.45 10.61
N GLU A 268 9.27 13.83 11.80
CA GLU A 268 10.51 13.27 12.35
C GLU A 268 11.07 12.18 11.44
N PHE A 269 10.23 11.24 10.98
CA PHE A 269 10.68 10.10 10.20
C PHE A 269 10.76 10.36 8.69
N MET A 270 9.91 11.25 8.16
CA MET A 270 9.87 11.64 6.74
C MET A 270 9.93 13.17 6.60
N PRO A 271 11.07 13.79 6.97
CA PRO A 271 11.19 15.25 7.01
C PRO A 271 11.07 15.92 5.63
N SER A 272 11.23 15.17 4.53
CA SER A 272 11.17 15.72 3.17
C SER A 272 9.76 15.79 2.56
N ILE A 273 8.70 15.49 3.33
CA ILE A 273 7.32 15.58 2.81
C ILE A 273 7.03 17.00 2.32
N LYS A 274 6.73 17.11 1.03
CA LYS A 274 6.34 18.35 0.33
C LYS A 274 4.85 18.35 -0.05
N ILE A 275 4.26 17.18 -0.23
CA ILE A 275 2.86 17.01 -0.60
C ILE A 275 2.22 16.03 0.37
N LEU A 276 1.17 16.50 1.05
CA LEU A 276 0.33 15.66 1.90
C LEU A 276 -1.08 15.65 1.34
N THR A 277 -1.59 14.46 1.04
CA THR A 277 -2.98 14.25 0.63
C THR A 277 -3.67 13.45 1.72
N PHE A 278 -4.73 13.98 2.32
CA PHE A 278 -5.43 13.38 3.44
C PHE A 278 -6.92 13.32 3.18
N TYR A 279 -7.41 12.12 2.86
CA TYR A 279 -8.79 11.90 2.48
C TYR A 279 -9.57 11.11 3.55
N ASP A 280 -10.85 11.43 3.74
CA ASP A 280 -11.81 10.71 4.60
C ASP A 280 -11.28 10.43 6.02
N GLY A 281 -10.59 11.40 6.63
CA GLY A 281 -10.04 11.28 7.98
C GLY A 281 -10.38 12.51 8.83
N ASN A 282 -10.08 12.47 10.14
CA ASN A 282 -10.36 13.61 11.04
C ASN A 282 -9.09 14.26 11.56
N PHE A 283 -9.11 15.58 11.64
CA PHE A 283 -8.19 16.38 12.43
C PHE A 283 -8.80 16.63 13.80
N LEU A 284 -8.03 16.39 14.87
CA LEU A 284 -8.51 16.50 16.25
C LEU A 284 -7.96 17.73 16.99
N ASP A 285 -6.87 18.30 16.50
CA ASP A 285 -6.20 19.52 16.95
C ASP A 285 -6.17 20.55 15.79
N SER A 286 -5.97 21.83 16.08
CA SER A 286 -5.98 22.87 15.03
C SER A 286 -4.63 23.09 14.34
N ASP A 287 -3.52 22.65 14.96
CA ASP A 287 -2.15 23.02 14.61
C ASP A 287 -1.33 21.91 13.92
N HIS A 288 -1.95 20.79 13.54
CA HIS A 288 -1.26 19.59 13.07
C HIS A 288 -0.30 19.78 11.90
N LEU A 289 -0.63 20.70 10.98
CA LEU A 289 0.17 20.92 9.77
C LEU A 289 1.46 21.69 10.06
N SER A 290 1.57 22.36 11.22
CA SER A 290 2.75 23.12 11.62
C SER A 290 3.99 22.24 11.81
N ALA A 291 3.80 20.95 12.10
CA ALA A 291 4.87 19.97 12.23
C ALA A 291 5.68 19.81 10.93
N PHE A 292 5.04 19.92 9.75
CA PHE A 292 5.69 19.66 8.48
C PHE A 292 6.45 20.87 7.94
N LYS A 293 7.75 20.92 8.24
CA LYS A 293 8.62 22.07 7.88
C LYS A 293 8.75 22.30 6.37
N ASN A 294 8.64 21.24 5.58
CA ASN A 294 8.84 21.25 4.12
C ASN A 294 7.55 21.15 3.30
N LEU A 295 6.39 21.15 3.95
CA LEU A 295 5.09 20.97 3.28
C LEU A 295 4.75 22.18 2.41
N LYS A 296 4.51 21.93 1.13
CA LYS A 296 4.18 22.96 0.12
C LYS A 296 2.74 22.85 -0.35
N ILE A 297 2.22 21.63 -0.45
CA ILE A 297 0.89 21.32 -0.97
C ILE A 297 0.18 20.42 0.03
N PHE A 298 -1.04 20.81 0.42
CA PHE A 298 -1.92 20.00 1.24
C PHE A 298 -3.27 19.86 0.53
N THR A 299 -3.77 18.63 0.43
CA THR A 299 -5.06 18.30 -0.21
C THR A 299 -5.90 17.47 0.77
N THR A 300 -7.17 17.82 0.93
CA THR A 300 -8.12 17.07 1.77
C THR A 300 -9.54 17.13 1.20
N ASP A 301 -10.36 16.12 1.47
CA ASP A 301 -11.80 16.07 1.14
C ASP A 301 -12.64 16.09 2.43
N GLY A 302 -12.60 17.20 3.15
CA GLY A 302 -13.38 17.34 4.37
C GLY A 302 -13.61 18.78 4.77
N ASN A 303 -14.71 19.01 5.50
CA ASN A 303 -15.06 20.32 6.06
C ASN A 303 -14.38 20.54 7.42
N HIS A 304 -13.06 20.31 7.49
CA HIS A 304 -12.30 20.52 8.71
C HIS A 304 -11.91 22.00 8.84
N ILE A 305 -12.01 22.53 10.06
CA ILE A 305 -11.44 23.84 10.39
C ILE A 305 -9.96 23.60 10.70
N ILE A 306 -9.08 23.92 9.75
CA ILE A 306 -7.64 23.74 9.88
C ILE A 306 -6.98 25.12 9.85
N GLU A 307 -6.08 25.39 10.79
CA GLU A 307 -5.19 26.54 10.70
C GLU A 307 -4.09 26.22 9.67
N ILE A 308 -4.01 27.02 8.61
CA ILE A 308 -3.07 26.77 7.51
C ILE A 308 -1.76 27.50 7.83
N PRO A 309 -0.64 26.78 8.05
CA PRO A 309 0.66 27.40 8.23
C PRO A 309 1.00 28.30 7.06
N LYS A 310 1.64 29.45 7.34
CA LYS A 310 2.07 30.43 6.32
C LYS A 310 2.98 29.84 5.23
N THR A 311 3.58 28.67 5.48
CA THR A 311 4.47 27.95 4.56
C THR A 311 3.72 27.18 3.46
N ILE A 312 2.42 26.90 3.62
CA ILE A 312 1.65 26.07 2.69
C ILE A 312 1.03 26.92 1.59
N LYS A 313 1.25 26.53 0.33
CA LYS A 313 0.55 27.10 -0.82
C LYS A 313 -0.77 26.36 -1.01
N LEU A 314 -1.88 27.08 -0.93
CA LEU A 314 -3.19 26.52 -1.27
C LEU A 314 -3.36 26.48 -2.78
N LEU A 315 -3.54 25.28 -3.32
CA LEU A 315 -3.87 25.05 -4.72
C LEU A 315 -5.34 24.60 -4.79
N SER A 316 -6.22 25.50 -5.23
CA SER A 316 -7.59 25.17 -5.59
C SER A 316 -7.59 24.55 -6.99
N SER A 317 -7.83 23.24 -7.10
CA SER A 317 -7.92 22.57 -8.41
C SER A 317 -9.33 22.68 -8.98
N THR A 318 -9.48 23.51 -10.01
CA THR A 318 -10.74 24.00 -10.59
C THR A 318 -11.59 22.99 -11.38
N LYS A 319 -11.34 21.67 -11.32
CA LYS A 319 -12.07 20.67 -12.12
C LYS A 319 -12.93 19.65 -11.36
N ILE A 320 -12.89 19.66 -10.02
CA ILE A 320 -13.97 19.09 -9.19
C ILE A 320 -14.23 20.12 -8.11
N ILE A 321 -15.28 20.91 -8.33
CA ILE A 321 -15.83 21.82 -7.34
C ILE A 321 -16.50 20.95 -6.26
N PHE A 322 -15.72 20.61 -5.24
CA PHE A 322 -16.23 20.71 -3.88
C PHE A 322 -15.50 21.87 -3.23
N ILE A 323 -16.28 22.93 -3.05
CA ILE A 323 -15.94 24.09 -2.26
C ILE A 323 -15.52 23.59 -0.90
N LEU A 324 -14.22 23.70 -0.62
CA LEU A 324 -13.75 23.95 0.72
C LEU A 324 -14.50 25.20 1.19
N VAL A 325 -15.60 25.01 1.92
CA VAL A 325 -16.09 26.04 2.84
C VAL A 325 -15.08 26.02 3.99
N ILE A 326 -13.84 26.43 3.71
CA ILE A 326 -13.00 26.94 4.78
C ILE A 326 -13.69 28.25 5.13
N LYS A 327 -14.46 28.24 6.21
CA LYS A 327 -14.65 29.46 6.96
C LYS A 327 -13.27 29.78 7.54
N VAL A 328 -12.40 30.37 6.71
CA VAL A 328 -11.07 30.80 7.12
C VAL A 328 -11.32 31.94 8.09
N ARG A 329 -11.46 31.63 9.38
CA ARG A 329 -11.11 32.61 10.40
C ARG A 329 -9.59 32.69 10.32
N MET A 330 -9.09 33.60 9.49
CA MET A 330 -7.71 34.06 9.64
C MET A 330 -7.67 34.75 10.99
N LEU A 331 -7.38 33.97 12.04
CA LEU A 331 -7.00 34.51 13.33
C LEU A 331 -5.60 35.06 13.13
N THR A 332 -5.51 36.29 12.64
CA THR A 332 -4.29 37.08 12.80
C THR A 332 -4.10 37.25 14.30
N LYS A 333 -3.22 36.43 14.89
CA LYS A 333 -2.68 36.72 16.22
C LYS A 333 -1.93 38.05 16.09
N ASN A 334 -2.51 39.10 16.68
CA ASN A 334 -1.86 40.40 16.87
C ASN A 334 -0.71 40.27 17.87
#